data_AF-A0A9P0K185-F1
#
_entry.id   AF-A0A9P0K185-F1
#
_cell.length_a   1.000
_cell.length_b   1.000
_cell.length_c   1.000
_cell.angle_alpha   90.00
_cell.angle_beta   90.00
_cell.angle_gamma   90.00
#
_symmetry.space_group_name_H-M   'P 1'
#
loop_
_entity.id
_entity.type
_entity.pdbx_description
1 polymer ?
#
loop_
_entity_poly.entity_id
_entity_poly.type
_entity_poly.pdbx_seq_one_letter_code
_entity_poly.pdbx_strand_id
1 'polypeptide(L)'
;MISTWLLVIKIYDIQNKHGRFSFKHMCTVLLNRYFRLAVALAVPLAVNKSDLFMFNIVSPRNIVIENARKQSCDNNSLATILFYNNLFYYKDTCHFVTWYLSADFQLFVLIAFTFYYALKYKLDDKYLWASLYLTIYIIYGCILYYIDMDVLVRPRLRNFELVPFFESFPILVHYQSTLSNILTSYIGVLLGTVYIKSKTLNRIKYLKLIKLLWLPAFIFFPLIAVFLTTIEYSRIMAAIIGPILKSLFTLGIGTGILGMSVNLGGVVKRILESRFLELMGNVAYCTYLYHMFVLFWYLEYWTMTGSIVNILKDLGVLVGQVLFSAN
;
A
#
# COMPACT_ATOMS: atom_id res chain seq x y z
N MET A 1 4.52 -2.77 3.29
CA MET A 1 5.65 -2.71 4.26
C MET A 1 5.26 -3.03 5.72
N ILE A 2 4.44 -2.24 6.43
CA ILE A 2 4.19 -2.43 7.88
C ILE A 2 3.59 -3.82 8.18
N SER A 3 2.63 -4.21 7.36
CA SER A 3 1.99 -5.53 7.36
C SER A 3 2.99 -6.69 7.37
N THR A 4 3.99 -6.65 6.48
CA THR A 4 4.99 -7.72 6.35
C THR A 4 6.01 -7.67 7.48
N TRP A 5 6.39 -6.50 7.97
CA TRP A 5 7.20 -6.37 9.17
C TRP A 5 6.53 -7.07 10.38
N LEU A 6 5.27 -6.75 10.67
CA LEU A 6 4.55 -7.37 11.79
C LEU A 6 4.39 -8.88 11.62
N LEU A 7 4.22 -9.36 10.38
CA LEU A 7 4.23 -10.80 10.08
C LEU A 7 5.54 -11.45 10.51
N VAL A 8 6.68 -10.87 10.14
CA VAL A 8 8.00 -11.40 10.50
C VAL A 8 8.14 -11.51 12.02
N ILE A 9 7.80 -10.44 12.76
CA ILE A 9 7.83 -10.46 14.24
C ILE A 9 6.99 -11.62 14.78
N LYS A 10 5.76 -11.80 14.26
CA LYS A 10 4.85 -12.85 14.69
C LYS A 10 5.38 -14.25 14.39
N ILE A 11 5.98 -14.48 13.22
CA ILE A 11 6.53 -15.77 12.83
C ILE A 11 7.69 -16.15 13.77
N TYR A 12 8.63 -15.23 14.01
CA TYR A 12 9.75 -15.51 14.93
C TYR A 12 9.30 -15.65 16.39
N ASP A 13 8.26 -14.93 16.84
CA ASP A 13 7.69 -15.15 18.18
C ASP A 13 7.06 -16.53 18.33
N ILE A 14 6.30 -17.00 17.32
CA ILE A 14 5.76 -18.36 17.27
C ILE A 14 6.88 -19.40 17.26
N GLN A 15 7.93 -19.15 16.47
CA GLN A 15 9.10 -20.03 16.40
C GLN A 15 9.83 -20.12 17.74
N ASN A 16 10.02 -19.00 18.45
CA ASN A 16 10.65 -18.98 19.77
C ASN A 16 9.80 -19.72 20.81
N LYS A 17 8.46 -19.64 20.73
CA LYS A 17 7.54 -20.30 21.68
C LYS A 17 7.37 -21.79 21.45
N HIS A 18 7.27 -22.22 20.19
CA HIS A 18 6.95 -23.61 19.83
C HIS A 18 8.12 -24.39 19.23
N GLY A 19 9.29 -23.75 19.05
CA GLY A 19 10.48 -24.31 18.40
C GLY A 19 10.36 -24.51 16.88
N ARG A 20 9.14 -24.53 16.33
CA ARG A 20 8.86 -24.76 14.90
C ARG A 20 7.68 -23.95 14.39
N PHE A 21 7.76 -23.53 13.13
CA PHE A 21 6.64 -22.91 12.41
C PHE A 21 5.94 -23.96 11.53
N SER A 22 4.85 -24.53 12.05
CA SER A 22 4.02 -25.53 11.35
C SER A 22 3.04 -24.88 10.36
N PHE A 23 2.61 -25.65 9.35
CA PHE A 23 1.55 -25.27 8.42
C PHE A 23 0.27 -24.80 9.13
N LYS A 24 -0.12 -25.44 10.24
CA LYS A 24 -1.27 -25.03 11.05
C LYS A 24 -1.13 -23.58 11.56
N HIS A 25 0.06 -23.20 12.04
CA HIS A 25 0.31 -21.83 12.51
C HIS A 25 0.21 -20.83 11.36
N MET A 26 0.75 -21.17 10.18
CA MET A 26 0.60 -20.34 8.98
C MET A 26 -0.88 -20.14 8.63
N CYS A 27 -1.67 -21.20 8.54
CA CYS A 27 -3.10 -21.11 8.26
C CYS A 27 -3.85 -20.26 9.29
N THR A 28 -3.58 -20.42 10.58
CA THR A 28 -4.20 -19.58 11.63
C THR A 28 -3.85 -18.11 11.45
N VAL A 29 -2.60 -17.78 11.11
CA VAL A 29 -2.18 -16.40 10.88
C VAL A 29 -2.89 -15.80 9.65
N LEU A 30 -3.04 -16.57 8.57
CA LEU A 30 -3.74 -16.15 7.36
C LEU A 30 -5.24 -15.95 7.59
N LEU A 31 -5.92 -16.92 8.22
CA LEU A 31 -7.36 -16.85 8.50
C LEU A 31 -7.71 -15.69 9.42
N ASN A 32 -6.95 -15.50 10.51
CA ASN A 32 -7.20 -14.37 11.42
C ASN A 32 -7.06 -13.02 10.71
N ARG A 33 -6.13 -12.91 9.75
CA ARG A 33 -6.00 -11.69 8.95
C ARG A 33 -7.16 -11.54 7.97
N TYR A 34 -7.53 -12.60 7.26
CA TYR A 34 -8.65 -12.60 6.32
C TYR A 34 -9.93 -12.10 6.98
N PHE A 35 -10.33 -12.67 8.12
CA PHE A 35 -11.54 -12.25 8.83
C PHE A 35 -11.48 -10.80 9.30
N ARG A 36 -10.33 -10.35 9.81
CA ARG A 36 -10.16 -8.94 10.22
C ARG A 36 -10.40 -7.98 9.05
N LEU A 37 -9.85 -8.28 7.87
CA LEU A 37 -10.00 -7.43 6.69
C LEU A 37 -11.39 -7.54 6.07
N ALA A 38 -11.95 -8.75 6.02
CA ALA A 38 -13.29 -9.00 5.48
C ALA A 38 -14.38 -8.26 6.29
N VAL A 39 -14.26 -8.23 7.63
CA VAL A 39 -15.20 -7.47 8.48
C VAL A 39 -15.12 -5.97 8.18
N ALA A 40 -13.91 -5.41 8.03
CA ALA A 40 -13.74 -4.00 7.68
C ALA A 40 -14.28 -3.66 6.27
N LEU A 41 -14.24 -4.63 5.36
CA LEU A 41 -14.71 -4.51 3.98
C LEU A 41 -16.23 -4.72 3.83
N ALA A 42 -16.87 -5.41 4.76
CA ALA A 42 -18.28 -5.77 4.68
C ALA A 42 -19.19 -4.53 4.55
N VAL A 43 -18.91 -3.48 5.33
CA VAL A 43 -19.73 -2.25 5.33
C VAL A 43 -19.57 -1.46 4.02
N PRO A 44 -18.36 -1.13 3.52
CA PRO A 44 -18.21 -0.49 2.21
C PRO A 44 -18.84 -1.31 1.09
N LEU A 45 -18.73 -2.64 1.12
CA LEU A 45 -19.31 -3.50 0.10
C LEU A 45 -20.85 -3.50 0.14
N ALA A 46 -21.44 -3.57 1.33
CA ALA A 46 -22.90 -3.49 1.51
C ALA A 46 -23.44 -2.14 1.04
N VAL A 47 -22.76 -1.04 1.41
CA VAL A 47 -23.07 0.30 0.93
C VAL A 47 -23.03 0.36 -0.60
N ASN A 48 -21.97 -0.18 -1.22
CA ASN A 48 -21.85 -0.14 -2.67
C ASN A 48 -22.89 -0.99 -3.40
N LYS A 49 -23.36 -2.09 -2.82
CA LYS A 49 -24.45 -2.90 -3.39
C LYS A 49 -25.85 -2.31 -3.16
N SER A 50 -26.01 -1.50 -2.12
CA SER A 50 -27.30 -0.92 -1.76
C SER A 50 -27.69 0.27 -2.64
N ASP A 51 -29.00 0.49 -2.76
CA ASP A 51 -29.58 1.68 -3.41
C ASP A 51 -29.63 2.92 -2.50
N LEU A 52 -28.97 2.88 -1.33
CA LEU A 52 -28.99 3.95 -0.33
C LEU A 52 -28.60 5.33 -0.89
N PHE A 53 -27.82 5.38 -1.97
CA PHE A 53 -27.33 6.61 -2.58
C PHE A 53 -28.13 7.06 -3.80
N MET A 54 -29.02 6.21 -4.34
CA MET A 54 -29.87 6.57 -5.48
C MET A 54 -30.88 7.68 -5.14
N PHE A 55 -31.19 7.88 -3.86
CA PHE A 55 -32.18 8.86 -3.40
C PHE A 55 -31.77 10.33 -3.59
N ASN A 56 -30.49 10.63 -3.83
CA ASN A 56 -29.99 12.00 -3.95
C ASN A 56 -29.33 12.32 -5.32
N ILE A 57 -29.51 11.46 -6.32
CA ILE A 57 -28.90 11.65 -7.64
C ILE A 57 -29.83 12.44 -8.56
N VAL A 58 -29.49 13.69 -8.85
CA VAL A 58 -30.34 14.61 -9.64
C VAL A 58 -29.86 14.74 -11.11
N SER A 59 -28.66 14.26 -11.46
CA SER A 59 -28.08 14.46 -12.80
C SER A 59 -28.05 13.18 -13.67
N PRO A 60 -28.33 13.26 -14.99
CA PRO A 60 -28.24 12.11 -15.90
C PRO A 60 -26.85 11.46 -15.96
N ARG A 61 -25.78 12.26 -15.80
CA ARG A 61 -24.39 11.76 -15.79
C ARG A 61 -24.12 10.86 -14.60
N ASN A 62 -24.63 11.23 -13.43
CA ASN A 62 -24.42 10.47 -12.20
C ASN A 62 -25.20 9.14 -12.25
N ILE A 63 -26.38 9.10 -12.87
CA ILE A 63 -27.13 7.85 -13.08
C ILE A 63 -26.32 6.85 -13.90
N VAL A 64 -25.62 7.30 -14.95
CA VAL A 64 -24.77 6.42 -15.78
C VAL A 64 -23.59 5.87 -14.98
N ILE A 65 -22.91 6.72 -14.22
CA ILE A 65 -21.76 6.32 -13.37
C ILE A 65 -22.22 5.33 -12.30
N GLU A 66 -23.37 5.58 -11.69
CA GLU A 66 -23.91 4.77 -10.61
C GLU A 66 -24.41 3.40 -11.11
N ASN A 67 -25.05 3.36 -12.28
CA ASN A 67 -25.40 2.11 -12.94
C ASN A 67 -24.15 1.31 -13.33
N ALA A 68 -23.11 1.96 -13.85
CA ALA A 68 -21.85 1.29 -14.17
C ALA A 68 -21.17 0.72 -12.91
N ARG A 69 -21.13 1.48 -11.81
CA ARG A 69 -20.63 1.04 -10.51
C ARG A 69 -21.40 -0.18 -9.99
N LYS A 70 -22.73 -0.13 -10.05
CA LYS A 70 -23.60 -1.23 -9.60
C LYS A 70 -23.37 -2.49 -10.43
N GLN A 71 -23.29 -2.35 -11.76
CA GLN A 71 -22.96 -3.44 -12.67
C GLN A 71 -21.58 -4.06 -12.36
N SER A 72 -20.56 -3.25 -12.11
CA SER A 72 -19.25 -3.73 -11.69
C SER A 72 -19.28 -4.45 -10.34
N CYS A 73 -20.10 -3.99 -9.39
CA CYS A 73 -20.32 -4.68 -8.12
C CYS A 73 -21.03 -6.01 -8.26
N ASP A 74 -22.04 -6.10 -9.12
CA ASP A 74 -22.78 -7.34 -9.33
C ASP A 74 -21.88 -8.40 -10.00
N ASN A 75 -21.06 -7.98 -10.97
CA ASN A 75 -20.14 -8.88 -11.66
C ASN A 75 -18.92 -9.28 -10.80
N ASN A 76 -18.33 -8.33 -10.05
CA ASN A 76 -17.00 -8.51 -9.44
C ASN A 76 -16.96 -8.36 -7.91
N SER A 77 -18.10 -8.41 -7.22
CA SER A 77 -18.12 -8.37 -5.74
C SER A 77 -17.35 -9.52 -5.10
N LEU A 78 -17.38 -10.71 -5.70
CA LEU A 78 -16.63 -11.87 -5.22
C LEU A 78 -15.11 -11.62 -5.31
N ALA A 79 -14.64 -10.92 -6.34
CA ALA A 79 -13.23 -10.53 -6.45
C ALA A 79 -12.78 -9.60 -5.32
N THR A 80 -13.69 -8.77 -4.83
CA THR A 80 -13.44 -7.86 -3.71
C THR A 80 -13.40 -8.63 -2.38
N ILE A 81 -14.30 -9.59 -2.17
CA ILE A 81 -14.34 -10.45 -0.97
C ILE A 81 -13.11 -11.37 -0.90
N LEU A 82 -12.70 -11.96 -2.02
CA LEU A 82 -11.56 -12.87 -2.10
C LEU A 82 -10.21 -12.17 -2.29
N PHE A 83 -10.17 -10.84 -2.20
CA PHE A 83 -8.95 -10.04 -2.27
C PHE A 83 -8.12 -10.24 -3.55
N TYR A 84 -8.76 -10.34 -4.71
CA TYR A 84 -8.09 -10.35 -6.03
C TYR A 84 -8.56 -9.25 -6.99
N ASN A 85 -9.33 -8.29 -6.51
CA ASN A 85 -9.85 -7.21 -7.35
C ASN A 85 -8.78 -6.26 -7.90
N ASN A 86 -7.55 -6.29 -7.38
CA ASN A 86 -6.44 -5.46 -7.86
C ASN A 86 -5.84 -5.92 -9.21
N LEU A 87 -6.36 -7.01 -9.78
CA LEU A 87 -6.05 -7.49 -11.13
C LEU A 87 -6.94 -6.84 -12.20
N PHE A 88 -8.01 -6.15 -11.79
CA PHE A 88 -8.93 -5.49 -12.70
C PHE A 88 -8.69 -3.98 -12.74
N TYR A 89 -9.04 -3.36 -13.86
CA TYR A 89 -9.11 -1.90 -13.96
C TYR A 89 -10.08 -1.35 -12.93
N TYR A 90 -9.85 -0.12 -12.49
CA TYR A 90 -10.71 0.48 -11.47
C TYR A 90 -12.20 0.50 -11.85
N LYS A 91 -12.52 0.73 -13.13
CA LYS A 91 -13.91 0.72 -13.62
C LYS A 91 -14.64 -0.60 -13.36
N ASP A 92 -13.92 -1.71 -13.36
CA ASP A 92 -14.47 -3.05 -13.22
C ASP A 92 -14.49 -3.51 -11.75
N THR A 93 -13.88 -2.74 -10.84
CA THR A 93 -13.88 -3.04 -9.41
C THR A 93 -15.11 -2.47 -8.72
N CYS A 94 -15.73 -3.27 -7.83
CA CYS A 94 -16.88 -2.81 -7.06
C CYS A 94 -16.57 -1.58 -6.20
N HIS A 95 -15.40 -1.57 -5.57
CA HIS A 95 -14.93 -0.43 -4.81
C HIS A 95 -13.47 -0.18 -5.13
N PHE A 96 -13.22 0.86 -5.93
CA PHE A 96 -11.90 1.15 -6.50
C PHE A 96 -10.84 1.51 -5.48
N VAL A 97 -11.16 1.71 -4.19
CA VAL A 97 -10.16 1.90 -3.13
C VAL A 97 -9.69 0.56 -2.56
N THR A 98 -10.41 -0.55 -2.76
CA THR A 98 -10.04 -1.85 -2.14
C THR A 98 -8.83 -2.55 -2.75
N TRP A 99 -8.32 -2.07 -3.88
CA TRP A 99 -7.15 -2.68 -4.55
C TRP A 99 -5.94 -2.81 -3.61
N TYR A 100 -5.65 -1.80 -2.78
CA TYR A 100 -4.46 -1.83 -1.91
C TYR A 100 -4.61 -2.90 -0.83
N LEU A 101 -5.85 -3.14 -0.38
CA LEU A 101 -6.17 -4.14 0.62
C LEU A 101 -5.94 -5.55 0.06
N SER A 102 -6.33 -5.74 -1.20
CA SER A 102 -6.09 -6.97 -1.95
C SER A 102 -4.61 -7.20 -2.22
N ALA A 103 -3.90 -6.18 -2.69
CA ALA A 103 -2.45 -6.25 -2.86
C ALA A 103 -1.75 -6.58 -1.53
N ASP A 104 -2.10 -5.91 -0.44
CA ASP A 104 -1.49 -6.17 0.88
C ASP A 104 -1.80 -7.58 1.42
N PHE A 105 -3.02 -8.09 1.23
CA PHE A 105 -3.37 -9.45 1.62
C PHE A 105 -2.59 -10.49 0.79
N GLN A 106 -2.52 -10.31 -0.54
CA GLN A 106 -1.73 -11.19 -1.40
C GLN A 106 -0.25 -11.19 -1.03
N LEU A 107 0.33 -10.02 -0.77
CA LEU A 107 1.71 -9.90 -0.30
C LEU A 107 1.91 -10.59 1.04
N PHE A 108 0.98 -10.44 1.98
CA PHE A 108 1.03 -11.13 3.27
C PHE A 108 1.02 -12.64 3.11
N VAL A 109 0.16 -13.16 2.23
CA VAL A 109 0.08 -14.58 1.90
C VAL A 109 1.40 -15.06 1.31
N LEU A 110 1.90 -14.39 0.25
CA LEU A 110 3.15 -14.74 -0.41
C LEU A 110 4.32 -14.80 0.58
N ILE A 111 4.51 -13.77 1.40
CA ILE A 111 5.59 -13.73 2.40
C ILE A 111 5.43 -14.83 3.46
N ALA A 112 4.21 -15.11 3.92
CA ALA A 112 3.97 -16.18 4.90
C ALA A 112 4.37 -17.55 4.33
N PHE A 113 4.03 -17.83 3.06
CA PHE A 113 4.47 -19.03 2.37
C PHE A 113 5.97 -19.07 2.17
N THR A 114 6.60 -17.97 1.74
CA THR A 114 8.07 -17.89 1.59
C THR A 114 8.77 -18.21 2.91
N PHE A 115 8.30 -17.65 4.03
CA PHE A 115 8.85 -17.97 5.36
C PHE A 115 8.62 -19.43 5.77
N TYR A 116 7.43 -19.98 5.50
CA TYR A 116 7.17 -21.40 5.77
C TYR A 116 8.16 -22.31 5.03
N TYR A 117 8.39 -22.05 3.74
CA TYR A 117 9.37 -22.79 2.94
C TYR A 117 10.81 -22.56 3.41
N ALA A 118 11.19 -21.31 3.68
CA ALA A 118 12.52 -20.97 4.18
C ALA A 118 12.86 -21.72 5.47
N LEU A 119 11.93 -21.71 6.44
CA LEU A 119 12.10 -22.36 7.72
C LEU A 119 12.04 -23.89 7.62
N LYS A 120 11.18 -24.44 6.76
CA LYS A 120 11.05 -25.89 6.55
C LYS A 120 12.33 -26.50 5.94
N TYR A 121 12.91 -25.82 4.95
CA TYR A 121 14.10 -26.29 4.24
C TYR A 121 15.41 -25.71 4.80
N LYS A 122 15.36 -24.92 5.88
CA LYS A 122 16.51 -24.26 6.50
C LYS A 122 17.37 -23.50 5.48
N LEU A 123 16.70 -22.80 4.56
CA LEU A 123 17.37 -21.98 3.57
C LEU A 123 18.09 -20.82 4.26
N ASP A 124 19.20 -20.35 3.69
CA ASP A 124 19.83 -19.13 4.19
C ASP A 124 18.94 -17.93 3.86
N ASP A 125 18.38 -17.34 4.92
CA ASP A 125 17.51 -16.17 4.85
C ASP A 125 18.10 -15.07 3.96
N LYS A 126 19.41 -14.77 4.07
CA LYS A 126 20.01 -13.64 3.34
C LYS A 126 20.00 -13.87 1.83
N TYR A 127 20.44 -15.04 1.39
CA TYR A 127 20.50 -15.37 -0.04
C TYR A 127 19.10 -15.55 -0.64
N LEU A 128 18.16 -16.10 0.13
CA LEU A 128 16.77 -16.24 -0.30
C LEU A 128 16.12 -14.88 -0.55
N TRP A 129 16.18 -13.97 0.43
CA TRP A 129 15.54 -12.65 0.27
C TRP A 129 16.24 -11.80 -0.79
N ALA A 130 17.56 -11.86 -0.90
CA ALA A 130 18.31 -11.14 -1.93
C ALA A 130 17.98 -11.64 -3.35
N SER A 131 17.93 -12.96 -3.55
CA SER A 131 17.61 -13.55 -4.87
C SER A 131 16.17 -13.25 -5.30
N LEU A 132 15.21 -13.37 -4.39
CA LEU A 132 13.81 -13.01 -4.66
C LEU A 132 13.65 -11.51 -4.96
N TYR A 133 14.32 -10.63 -4.20
CA TYR A 133 14.27 -9.20 -4.45
C TYR A 133 14.84 -8.87 -5.84
N LEU A 134 16.02 -9.40 -6.18
CA LEU A 134 16.66 -9.17 -7.48
C LEU A 134 15.81 -9.70 -8.64
N THR A 135 15.21 -10.88 -8.48
CA THR A 135 14.37 -11.50 -9.51
C THR A 135 13.17 -10.61 -9.84
N ILE A 136 12.46 -10.14 -8.81
CA ILE A 136 11.31 -9.26 -9.00
C ILE A 136 11.73 -7.89 -9.54
N TYR A 137 12.85 -7.36 -9.05
CA TYR A 137 13.41 -6.10 -9.55
C TYR A 137 13.63 -6.16 -11.07
N ILE A 138 14.24 -7.26 -11.56
CA ILE A 138 14.44 -7.48 -13.00
C ILE A 138 13.10 -7.62 -13.73
N ILE A 139 12.18 -8.45 -13.23
CA ILE A 139 10.88 -8.66 -13.88
C ILE A 139 10.11 -7.34 -14.02
N TYR A 140 10.04 -6.56 -12.95
CA TYR A 140 9.33 -5.29 -12.97
C TYR A 140 10.02 -4.25 -13.86
N GLY A 141 11.36 -4.19 -13.84
CA GLY A 141 12.13 -3.35 -14.77
C GLY A 141 11.91 -3.73 -16.24
N CYS A 142 11.87 -5.02 -16.56
CA CYS A 142 11.55 -5.50 -17.91
C CYS A 142 10.16 -5.05 -18.35
N ILE A 143 9.15 -5.15 -17.48
CA ILE A 143 7.78 -4.69 -17.78
C ILE A 143 7.76 -3.19 -18.10
N LEU A 144 8.46 -2.36 -17.32
CA LEU A 144 8.58 -0.92 -17.58
C LEU A 144 9.24 -0.64 -18.94
N TYR A 145 10.29 -1.39 -19.28
CA TYR A 145 10.98 -1.25 -20.56
C TYR A 145 10.10 -1.64 -21.76
N TYR A 146 9.42 -2.78 -21.71
CA TYR A 146 8.60 -3.27 -22.82
C TYR A 146 7.37 -2.39 -23.09
N ILE A 147 6.78 -1.83 -22.04
CA ILE A 147 5.54 -1.05 -22.12
C ILE A 147 5.82 0.45 -22.28
N ASP A 148 7.09 0.86 -22.27
CA ASP A 148 7.54 2.25 -22.37
C ASP A 148 6.89 3.15 -21.31
N MET A 149 6.92 2.68 -20.06
CA MET A 149 6.35 3.41 -18.93
C MET A 149 7.42 4.28 -18.25
N ASP A 150 7.01 5.49 -17.86
CA ASP A 150 7.82 6.35 -16.98
C ASP A 150 7.89 5.75 -15.56
N VAL A 151 8.80 6.26 -14.73
CA VAL A 151 9.00 5.81 -13.34
C VAL A 151 7.72 5.91 -12.50
N LEU A 152 6.89 6.91 -12.77
CA LEU A 152 5.61 7.16 -12.09
C LEU A 152 4.60 7.71 -13.09
N VAL A 153 3.32 7.36 -12.93
CA VAL A 153 2.24 8.02 -13.68
C VAL A 153 2.10 9.46 -13.19
N ARG A 154 2.35 10.43 -14.09
CA ARG A 154 2.21 11.86 -13.82
C ARG A 154 0.87 12.38 -14.34
N PRO A 155 -0.14 12.61 -13.48
CA PRO A 155 -1.37 13.26 -13.93
C PRO A 155 -1.05 14.72 -14.29
N ARG A 156 -1.07 15.05 -15.58
CA ARG A 156 -0.96 16.46 -16.03
C ARG A 156 -2.29 17.16 -15.72
N LEU A 157 -2.27 18.18 -14.86
CA LEU A 157 -3.45 18.96 -14.43
C LEU A 157 -4.32 19.43 -15.62
N ARG A 158 -3.67 19.81 -16.73
CA ARG A 158 -4.32 20.30 -17.95
C ARG A 158 -5.17 19.24 -18.67
N ASN A 159 -4.87 17.95 -18.47
CA ASN A 159 -5.50 16.81 -19.14
C ASN A 159 -6.03 15.77 -18.13
N PHE A 160 -6.28 16.14 -16.88
CA PHE A 160 -6.81 15.21 -15.89
C PHE A 160 -8.29 14.94 -16.16
N GLU A 161 -8.52 13.95 -17.01
CA GLU A 161 -9.84 13.40 -17.26
C GLU A 161 -10.03 12.16 -16.38
N LEU A 162 -11.18 12.09 -15.69
CA LEU A 162 -11.48 10.98 -14.78
C LEU A 162 -11.60 9.64 -15.54
N VAL A 163 -12.20 9.64 -16.73
CA VAL A 163 -12.47 8.40 -17.49
C VAL A 163 -11.17 7.70 -17.91
N PRO A 164 -10.19 8.35 -18.57
CA PRO A 164 -8.90 7.73 -18.88
C PRO A 164 -8.15 7.26 -17.63
N PHE A 165 -8.27 7.97 -16.51
CA PHE A 165 -7.62 7.58 -15.26
C PHE A 165 -8.12 6.22 -14.77
N PHE A 166 -9.44 6.01 -14.73
CA PHE A 166 -10.04 4.76 -14.25
C PHE A 166 -9.84 3.56 -15.18
N GLU A 167 -9.48 3.81 -16.45
CA GLU A 167 -9.20 2.78 -17.47
C GLU A 167 -7.71 2.61 -17.79
N SER A 168 -6.84 3.37 -17.13
CA SER A 168 -5.42 3.42 -17.52
C SER A 168 -4.62 2.20 -17.09
N PHE A 169 -4.04 1.52 -18.08
CA PHE A 169 -3.12 0.41 -17.88
C PHE A 169 -1.87 0.78 -17.05
N PRO A 170 -1.23 1.95 -17.23
CA PRO A 170 -0.12 2.37 -16.38
C PRO A 170 -0.48 2.44 -14.89
N ILE A 171 -1.71 2.84 -14.54
CA ILE A 171 -2.11 2.91 -13.13
C ILE A 171 -2.33 1.52 -12.54
N LEU A 172 -2.90 0.60 -13.32
CA LEU A 172 -3.02 -0.80 -12.94
C LEU A 172 -1.65 -1.40 -12.61
N VAL A 173 -0.66 -1.18 -13.47
CA VAL A 173 0.69 -1.74 -13.27
C VAL A 173 1.45 -1.04 -12.14
N HIS A 174 1.47 0.31 -12.12
CA HIS A 174 2.25 1.04 -11.13
C HIS A 174 1.65 0.99 -9.74
N TYR A 175 0.34 1.08 -9.58
CA TYR A 175 -0.27 1.24 -8.26
C TYR A 175 -1.00 -0.01 -7.79
N GLN A 176 -1.91 -0.56 -8.61
CA GLN A 176 -2.78 -1.65 -8.18
C GLN A 176 -2.08 -3.01 -8.10
N SER A 177 -1.12 -3.25 -9.00
CA SER A 177 -0.46 -4.55 -9.12
C SER A 177 0.30 -4.93 -7.86
N THR A 178 0.12 -6.18 -7.43
CA THR A 178 0.91 -6.80 -6.36
C THR A 178 2.39 -6.83 -6.70
N LEU A 179 2.73 -6.92 -7.99
CA LEU A 179 4.11 -6.97 -8.47
C LEU A 179 4.88 -5.68 -8.17
N SER A 180 4.26 -4.50 -8.33
CA SER A 180 4.94 -3.23 -8.05
C SER A 180 5.13 -3.01 -6.54
N ASN A 181 4.26 -3.60 -5.72
CA ASN A 181 4.26 -3.41 -4.27
C ASN A 181 5.08 -4.46 -3.51
N ILE A 182 5.47 -5.58 -4.13
CA ILE A 182 6.21 -6.65 -3.45
C ILE A 182 7.62 -6.24 -3.03
N LEU A 183 8.29 -5.37 -3.78
CA LEU A 183 9.63 -4.86 -3.41
C LEU A 183 9.57 -4.07 -2.09
N THR A 184 8.54 -3.24 -1.90
CA THR A 184 8.31 -2.52 -0.63
C THR A 184 7.97 -3.46 0.52
N SER A 185 7.34 -4.60 0.21
CA SER A 185 7.03 -5.63 1.19
C SER A 185 8.27 -6.36 1.68
N TYR A 186 9.26 -6.58 0.80
CA TYR A 186 10.57 -7.11 1.19
C TYR A 186 11.38 -6.14 2.06
N ILE A 187 11.27 -4.83 1.84
CA ILE A 187 11.84 -3.84 2.78
C ILE A 187 11.24 -4.02 4.18
N GLY A 188 9.92 -4.28 4.27
CA GLY A 188 9.26 -4.61 5.54
C GLY A 188 9.80 -5.89 6.18
N VAL A 189 10.08 -6.93 5.40
CA VAL A 189 10.73 -8.16 5.89
C VAL A 189 12.12 -7.86 6.44
N LEU A 190 12.93 -7.12 5.69
CA LEU A 190 14.29 -6.72 6.09
C LEU A 190 14.27 -5.95 7.42
N LEU A 191 13.43 -4.92 7.54
CA LEU A 191 13.30 -4.14 8.77
C LEU A 191 12.80 -4.98 9.95
N GLY A 192 11.87 -5.91 9.72
CA GLY A 192 11.40 -6.87 10.72
C GLY A 192 12.52 -7.77 11.25
N THR A 193 13.39 -8.29 10.37
CA THR A 193 14.54 -9.09 10.80
C THR A 193 15.57 -8.26 11.56
N VAL A 194 15.82 -7.02 11.16
CA VAL A 194 16.72 -6.08 11.87
C VAL A 194 16.17 -5.79 13.26
N TYR A 195 14.87 -5.55 13.39
CA TYR A 195 14.21 -5.33 14.66
C TYR A 195 14.40 -6.51 15.62
N ILE A 196 14.18 -7.75 15.16
CA ILE A 196 14.36 -8.95 16.00
C ILE A 196 15.82 -9.11 16.42
N LYS A 197 16.78 -8.94 15.49
CA LYS A 197 18.22 -9.01 15.80
C LYS A 197 18.68 -7.93 16.77
N SER A 198 18.03 -6.75 16.75
CA SER A 198 18.28 -5.68 17.72
C SER A 198 17.83 -6.05 19.14
N LYS A 199 16.88 -7.00 19.29
CA LYS A 199 16.39 -7.49 20.58
C LYS A 199 17.16 -8.70 21.12
N THR A 200 17.74 -9.55 20.27
CA THR A 200 18.35 -10.83 20.68
C THR A 200 19.89 -10.83 20.60
N LEU A 201 20.47 -11.19 19.45
CA LEU A 201 21.84 -11.71 19.36
C LEU A 201 22.95 -10.66 19.20
N ASN A 202 22.64 -9.40 18.90
CA ASN A 202 23.66 -8.38 18.62
C ASN A 202 23.19 -6.96 18.98
N ARG A 203 22.49 -6.86 20.11
CA ARG A 203 21.82 -5.64 20.57
C ARG A 203 22.70 -4.40 20.44
N ILE A 204 23.92 -4.42 20.98
CA ILE A 204 24.79 -3.22 21.01
C ILE A 204 25.15 -2.75 19.59
N LYS A 205 25.51 -3.65 18.67
CA LYS A 205 25.91 -3.30 17.30
C LYS A 205 24.72 -2.72 16.51
N TYR A 206 23.57 -3.40 16.53
CA TYR A 206 22.38 -2.95 15.81
C TYR A 206 21.80 -1.67 16.42
N LEU A 207 21.82 -1.52 17.75
CA LEU A 207 21.40 -0.27 18.39
C LEU A 207 22.29 0.91 18.02
N LYS A 208 23.62 0.74 17.96
CA LYS A 208 24.53 1.79 17.49
C LYS A 208 24.25 2.16 16.04
N LEU A 209 24.06 1.16 15.17
CA LEU A 209 23.72 1.38 13.76
C LEU A 209 22.39 2.12 13.60
N ILE A 210 21.33 1.69 14.29
CA ILE A 210 20.02 2.34 14.24
C ILE A 210 20.12 3.77 14.79
N LYS A 211 20.82 4.00 15.91
CA LYS A 211 21.04 5.34 16.47
C LYS A 211 21.73 6.29 15.49
N LEU A 212 22.72 5.80 14.75
CA LEU A 212 23.46 6.60 13.78
C LEU A 212 22.63 6.88 12.52
N LEU A 213 21.93 5.88 12.01
CA LEU A 213 21.31 5.94 10.68
C LEU A 213 19.83 6.35 10.66
N TRP A 214 19.08 6.22 11.77
CA TRP A 214 17.61 6.32 11.71
C TRP A 214 17.12 7.69 11.20
N LEU A 215 17.60 8.80 11.76
CA LEU A 215 17.17 10.15 11.41
C LEU A 215 17.63 10.57 10.00
N PRO A 216 18.92 10.43 9.63
CA PRO A 216 19.33 10.77 8.27
C PRO A 216 18.63 9.89 7.24
N ALA A 217 18.44 8.59 7.48
CA ALA A 217 17.72 7.71 6.57
C ALA A 217 16.23 8.10 6.44
N PHE A 218 15.58 8.44 7.56
CA PHE A 218 14.17 8.85 7.59
C PHE A 218 13.89 10.11 6.76
N ILE A 219 14.85 11.04 6.69
CA ILE A 219 14.70 12.29 5.93
C ILE A 219 15.23 12.12 4.50
N PHE A 220 16.42 11.56 4.34
CA PHE A 220 17.13 11.51 3.06
C PHE A 220 16.43 10.62 2.03
N PHE A 221 16.01 9.41 2.42
CA PHE A 221 15.45 8.46 1.45
C PHE A 221 14.08 8.86 0.90
N PRO A 222 13.14 9.42 1.69
CA PRO A 222 11.90 9.94 1.12
C PRO A 222 12.13 11.17 0.26
N LEU A 223 13.03 12.08 0.68
CA LEU A 223 13.36 13.28 -0.12
C LEU A 223 13.98 12.92 -1.46
N ILE A 224 14.93 11.96 -1.49
CA ILE A 224 15.54 11.54 -2.75
C ILE A 224 14.51 10.81 -3.63
N ALA A 225 13.61 10.00 -3.04
CA ALA A 225 12.54 9.38 -3.80
C ALA A 225 11.62 10.42 -4.44
N VAL A 226 11.17 11.44 -3.68
CA VAL A 226 10.35 12.54 -4.21
C VAL A 226 11.11 13.34 -5.27
N PHE A 227 12.39 13.63 -5.06
CA PHE A 227 13.20 14.33 -6.06
C PHE A 227 13.30 13.52 -7.37
N LEU A 228 13.54 12.22 -7.28
CA LEU A 228 13.63 11.33 -8.43
C LEU A 228 12.32 11.29 -9.23
N THR A 229 11.14 11.54 -8.65
CA THR A 229 9.87 11.57 -9.42
C THR A 229 9.73 12.81 -10.30
N THR A 230 10.50 13.87 -10.05
CA THR A 230 10.41 15.13 -10.80
C THR A 230 11.16 15.08 -12.13
N ILE A 231 12.17 14.22 -12.25
CA ILE A 231 13.04 14.11 -13.43
C ILE A 231 12.38 13.22 -14.49
N GLU A 232 12.37 13.65 -15.75
CA GLU A 232 11.96 12.80 -16.86
C GLU A 232 13.10 11.84 -17.24
N TYR A 233 12.79 10.56 -17.37
CA TYR A 233 13.78 9.52 -17.67
C TYR A 233 13.62 8.96 -19.06
N SER A 234 14.74 8.56 -19.66
CA SER A 234 14.71 7.67 -20.83
C SER A 234 14.16 6.30 -20.44
N ARG A 235 13.63 5.56 -21.41
CA ARG A 235 13.05 4.22 -21.22
C ARG A 235 13.93 3.27 -20.41
N ILE A 236 15.23 3.25 -20.70
CA ILE A 236 16.21 2.40 -20.00
C ILE A 236 16.36 2.84 -18.54
N MET A 237 16.46 4.16 -18.31
CA MET A 237 16.63 4.68 -16.96
C MET A 237 15.37 4.51 -16.12
N ALA A 238 14.19 4.61 -16.74
CA ALA A 238 12.91 4.34 -16.09
C ALA A 238 12.79 2.88 -15.64
N ALA A 239 13.26 1.93 -16.45
CA ALA A 239 13.29 0.51 -16.11
C ALA A 239 14.21 0.18 -14.92
N ILE A 240 15.29 0.96 -14.73
CA ILE A 240 16.22 0.80 -13.61
C ILE A 240 15.70 1.50 -12.35
N ILE A 241 15.28 2.76 -12.47
CA ILE A 241 14.87 3.57 -11.31
C ILE A 241 13.48 3.16 -10.79
N GLY A 242 12.55 2.86 -11.70
CA GLY A 242 11.15 2.55 -11.40
C GLY A 242 10.96 1.55 -10.26
N PRO A 243 11.59 0.37 -10.31
CA PRO A 243 11.48 -0.64 -9.25
C PRO A 243 12.11 -0.22 -7.90
N ILE A 244 13.13 0.65 -7.92
CA ILE A 244 13.83 1.11 -6.71
C ILE A 244 13.08 2.25 -6.02
N LEU A 245 12.39 3.10 -6.77
CA LEU A 245 11.79 4.34 -6.28
C LEU A 245 10.91 4.13 -5.03
N LYS A 246 9.90 3.24 -5.12
CA LYS A 246 9.01 2.94 -3.99
C LYS A 246 9.77 2.29 -2.83
N SER A 247 10.77 1.48 -3.13
CA SER A 247 11.61 0.81 -2.13
C SER A 247 12.46 1.81 -1.35
N LEU A 248 12.98 2.86 -1.99
CA LEU A 248 13.69 3.95 -1.30
C LEU A 248 12.77 4.71 -0.36
N PHE A 249 11.61 5.14 -0.85
CA PHE A 249 10.63 5.85 -0.02
C PHE A 249 10.25 5.01 1.21
N THR A 250 9.92 3.75 1.01
CA THR A 250 9.51 2.84 2.10
C THR A 250 10.65 2.48 3.04
N LEU A 251 11.90 2.40 2.55
CA LEU A 251 13.07 2.25 3.40
C LEU A 251 13.25 3.45 4.33
N GLY A 252 13.07 4.67 3.83
CA GLY A 252 13.10 5.89 4.63
C GLY A 252 12.06 5.89 5.75
N ILE A 253 10.79 5.76 5.39
CA ILE A 253 9.69 5.72 6.36
C ILE A 253 9.87 4.56 7.35
N GLY A 254 10.23 3.38 6.86
CA GLY A 254 10.42 2.19 7.67
C GLY A 254 11.59 2.30 8.67
N THR A 255 12.71 2.93 8.27
CA THR A 255 13.83 3.20 9.20
C THR A 255 13.45 4.21 10.29
N GLY A 256 12.60 5.19 9.98
CA GLY A 256 12.00 6.08 10.98
C GLY A 256 11.16 5.32 12.01
N ILE A 257 10.25 4.46 11.55
CA ILE A 257 9.44 3.58 12.42
C ILE A 257 10.34 2.68 13.26
N LEU A 258 11.44 2.17 12.69
CA LEU A 258 12.39 1.30 13.39
C LEU A 258 13.09 2.05 14.52
N GLY A 259 13.57 3.26 14.28
CA GLY A 259 14.14 4.12 15.32
C GLY A 259 13.16 4.38 16.47
N MET A 260 11.90 4.69 16.14
CA MET A 260 10.86 4.91 17.15
C MET A 260 10.54 3.64 17.96
N SER A 261 10.48 2.48 17.30
CA SER A 261 10.23 1.18 17.95
C SER A 261 11.30 0.77 18.98
N VAL A 262 12.49 1.38 18.88
CA VAL A 262 13.66 1.13 19.74
C VAL A 262 13.85 2.26 20.77
N ASN A 263 12.83 3.10 20.98
CA ASN A 263 12.81 4.21 21.94
C ASN A 263 13.72 5.41 21.58
N LEU A 264 14.07 5.63 20.31
CA LEU A 264 14.86 6.80 19.90
C LEU A 264 14.02 8.05 19.60
N GLY A 265 12.71 7.91 19.43
CA GLY A 265 11.83 9.00 18.98
C GLY A 265 11.46 10.06 20.04
N GLY A 266 11.93 9.91 21.30
CA GLY A 266 11.74 10.92 22.35
C GLY A 266 10.31 11.45 22.49
N VAL A 267 10.15 12.76 22.30
CA VAL A 267 8.85 13.47 22.38
C VAL A 267 7.90 13.06 21.26
N VAL A 268 8.40 12.94 20.02
CA VAL A 268 7.59 12.56 18.85
C VAL A 268 6.96 11.20 19.07
N LYS A 269 7.73 10.25 19.60
CA LYS A 269 7.22 8.94 19.99
C LYS A 269 6.08 9.04 21.00
N ARG A 270 6.25 9.83 22.05
CA ARG A 270 5.24 10.01 23.11
C ARG A 270 3.93 10.59 22.56
N ILE A 271 4.02 11.51 21.61
CA ILE A 271 2.86 12.06 20.92
C ILE A 271 2.18 10.95 20.10
N LEU A 272 2.92 10.26 19.24
CA LEU A 272 2.41 9.21 18.35
C LEU A 272 1.80 8.01 19.10
N GLU A 273 2.32 7.67 20.28
CA GLU A 273 1.78 6.61 21.14
C GLU A 273 0.69 7.11 22.11
N SER A 274 0.24 8.36 21.96
CA SER A 274 -0.90 8.84 22.76
C SER A 274 -2.16 8.06 22.43
N ARG A 275 -2.97 7.75 23.45
CA ARG A 275 -4.25 7.03 23.28
C ARG A 275 -5.17 7.69 22.24
N PHE A 276 -5.12 9.02 22.16
CA PHE A 276 -5.88 9.78 21.17
C PHE A 276 -5.43 9.45 19.74
N LEU A 277 -4.12 9.49 19.45
CA LEU A 277 -3.61 9.15 18.13
C LEU A 277 -3.74 7.66 17.79
N GLU A 278 -3.68 6.77 18.78
CA GLU A 278 -3.99 5.35 18.58
C GLU A 278 -5.45 5.13 18.15
N LEU A 279 -6.40 5.78 18.83
CA LEU A 279 -7.81 5.76 18.45
C LEU A 279 -8.02 6.35 17.05
N MET A 280 -7.41 7.52 16.78
CA MET A 280 -7.48 8.16 15.48
C MET A 280 -6.86 7.28 14.38
N GLY A 281 -5.81 6.51 14.66
CA GLY A 281 -5.23 5.57 13.71
C GLY A 281 -6.20 4.46 13.29
N ASN A 282 -6.97 3.93 14.24
CA ASN A 282 -8.01 2.93 13.96
C ASN A 282 -9.16 3.53 13.14
N VAL A 283 -9.59 4.75 13.46
CA VAL A 283 -10.62 5.46 12.69
C VAL A 283 -10.11 5.82 11.30
N ALA A 284 -8.87 6.31 11.18
CA ALA A 284 -8.26 6.72 9.91
C ALA A 284 -8.21 5.56 8.91
N TYR A 285 -7.99 4.32 9.36
CA TYR A 285 -8.08 3.15 8.47
C TYR A 285 -9.48 2.98 7.89
N CYS A 286 -10.52 3.10 8.72
CA CYS A 286 -11.91 3.05 8.25
C CYS A 286 -12.23 4.26 7.36
N THR A 287 -11.85 5.48 7.77
CA THR A 287 -12.02 6.70 6.97
C THR A 287 -11.34 6.58 5.62
N TYR A 288 -10.15 5.98 5.53
CA TYR A 288 -9.46 5.75 4.27
C TYR A 288 -10.24 4.80 3.34
N LEU A 289 -11.02 3.87 3.86
CA LEU A 289 -11.92 3.08 3.01
C LEU A 289 -13.09 3.91 2.48
N TYR A 290 -13.55 4.95 3.19
CA TYR A 290 -14.68 5.77 2.74
C TYR A 290 -14.30 7.08 2.05
N HIS A 291 -13.07 7.58 2.22
CA HIS A 291 -12.75 8.97 1.88
C HIS A 291 -12.96 9.27 0.40
N MET A 292 -12.52 8.37 -0.50
CA MET A 292 -12.70 8.62 -1.93
C MET A 292 -14.17 8.55 -2.33
N PHE A 293 -14.96 7.68 -1.69
CA PHE A 293 -16.41 7.63 -1.90
C PHE A 293 -17.06 8.98 -1.53
N VAL A 294 -16.71 9.54 -0.36
CA VAL A 294 -17.19 10.87 0.07
C VAL A 294 -16.69 11.98 -0.87
N LEU A 295 -15.43 11.91 -1.31
CA LEU A 295 -14.83 12.90 -2.21
C LEU A 295 -15.53 12.93 -3.57
N PHE A 296 -15.78 11.77 -4.19
CA PHE A 296 -16.48 11.70 -5.47
C PHE A 296 -17.94 12.13 -5.33
N TRP A 297 -18.63 11.67 -4.27
CA TRP A 297 -19.98 12.11 -3.97
C TRP A 297 -20.07 13.64 -3.79
N TYR A 298 -19.12 14.23 -3.06
CA TYR A 298 -19.04 15.67 -2.85
C TYR A 298 -18.71 16.42 -4.14
N LEU A 299 -17.73 15.96 -4.92
CA LEU A 299 -17.36 16.57 -6.20
C LEU A 299 -18.54 16.55 -7.19
N GLU A 300 -19.32 15.47 -7.21
CA GLU A 300 -20.52 15.34 -8.04
C GLU A 300 -21.63 16.31 -7.60
N TYR A 301 -21.83 16.48 -6.29
CA TYR A 301 -22.79 17.45 -5.73
C TYR A 301 -22.40 18.90 -6.06
N TRP A 302 -21.12 19.26 -5.95
CA TRP A 302 -20.63 20.63 -6.17
C TRP A 302 -20.45 21.02 -7.63
N THR A 303 -20.33 20.07 -8.57
CA THR A 303 -20.46 20.39 -10.00
C THR A 303 -21.84 20.95 -10.38
N MET A 304 -22.83 20.91 -9.48
CA MET A 304 -24.12 21.57 -9.65
C MET A 304 -24.14 23.06 -9.25
N THR A 305 -23.10 23.61 -8.58
CA THR A 305 -23.02 25.01 -8.15
C THR A 305 -21.80 25.71 -8.78
N GLY A 306 -21.97 26.14 -10.02
CA GLY A 306 -20.89 26.48 -10.97
C GLY A 306 -20.06 27.73 -10.72
N SER A 307 -19.49 27.97 -9.52
CA SER A 307 -18.55 29.10 -9.35
C SER A 307 -17.37 28.89 -8.39
N ILE A 308 -17.39 27.89 -7.51
CA ILE A 308 -16.27 27.63 -6.55
C ILE A 308 -15.37 26.45 -7.00
N VAL A 309 -15.75 25.79 -8.09
CA VAL A 309 -15.14 24.54 -8.60
C VAL A 309 -13.66 24.69 -8.95
N ASN A 310 -13.17 25.86 -9.33
CA ASN A 310 -11.76 26.03 -9.71
C ASN A 310 -10.84 26.05 -8.48
N ILE A 311 -11.22 26.75 -7.41
CA ILE A 311 -10.36 26.90 -6.21
C ILE A 311 -10.30 25.59 -5.40
N LEU A 312 -11.42 24.85 -5.32
CA LEU A 312 -11.45 23.55 -4.64
C LEU A 312 -10.90 22.40 -5.49
N LYS A 313 -10.95 22.47 -6.84
CA LYS A 313 -10.18 21.55 -7.69
C LYS A 313 -8.68 21.71 -7.42
N ASP A 314 -8.20 22.95 -7.33
CA ASP A 314 -6.78 23.21 -7.13
C ASP A 314 -6.33 22.75 -5.72
N LEU A 315 -7.14 22.98 -4.68
CA LEU A 315 -6.86 22.51 -3.31
C LEU A 315 -7.03 21.00 -3.11
N GLY A 316 -8.07 20.39 -3.69
CA GLY A 316 -8.33 18.95 -3.61
C GLY A 316 -7.30 18.14 -4.39
N VAL A 317 -6.80 18.67 -5.51
CA VAL A 317 -5.69 18.06 -6.25
C VAL A 317 -4.36 18.28 -5.53
N LEU A 318 -4.13 19.42 -4.86
CA LEU A 318 -2.94 19.61 -4.04
C LEU A 318 -2.89 18.62 -2.86
N VAL A 319 -4.00 18.46 -2.15
CA VAL A 319 -4.13 17.53 -1.01
C VAL A 319 -4.11 16.08 -1.50
N GLY A 320 -4.73 15.79 -2.65
CA GLY A 320 -4.65 14.49 -3.32
C GLY A 320 -3.22 14.14 -3.73
N GLN A 321 -2.48 15.07 -4.35
CA GLN A 321 -1.07 14.83 -4.74
C GLN A 321 -0.16 14.64 -3.53
N VAL A 322 -0.38 15.37 -2.44
CA VAL A 322 0.38 15.20 -1.20
C VAL A 322 0.05 13.87 -0.52
N LEU A 323 -1.21 13.43 -0.51
CA LEU A 323 -1.62 12.15 0.11
C LEU A 323 -1.31 10.93 -0.76
N PHE A 324 -1.39 11.03 -2.09
CA PHE A 324 -1.00 9.96 -3.02
C PHE A 324 0.52 9.83 -3.18
N SER A 325 1.28 10.90 -2.90
CA SER A 325 2.75 10.86 -2.86
C SER A 325 3.30 10.39 -1.49
N ALA A 326 2.47 10.31 -0.44
CA ALA A 326 2.92 10.08 0.93
C ALA A 326 2.48 8.75 1.57
N ASN A 327 1.80 7.85 0.84
CA ASN A 327 1.42 6.52 1.33
C ASN A 327 2.10 5.38 0.58
#